data_AF-A0AAU5VI36-F1
#
_entry.id   AF-A0AAU5VI36-F1
#
_cell.length_a   1.000
_cell.length_b   1.000
_cell.length_c   1.000
_cell.angle_alpha   90.00
_cell.angle_beta   90.00
_cell.angle_gamma   90.00
#
_symmetry.space_group_name_H-M   'P 1'
#
loop_
_entity.id
_entity.type
_entity.pdbx_description
1 polymer ?
#
loop_
_entity_poly.entity_id
_entity_poly.type
_entity_poly.pdbx_seq_one_letter_code
_entity_poly.pdbx_strand_id
1 'polypeptide(L)'
;MPARSPSRQQIHDTLAVPHQRDGQYTAIATDPYLRRDDHPALLCALGVLPDTPVIDPAVMAATLQDVQANWDWNSVWGWDFPVMAMTATRLGRPDLAVDALLMETGKNHYQPTGHCPQIGSLLPLYLPANGALLTAVSLMAAGWDGHGVSTPGFPDDGTWNVRHEGFLPWPGTPHPHRPTPRTAPKATS
;
A
#
# COMPACT_ATOMS: atom_id res chain seq x y z
N MET A 1 -1.15 -19.50 16.99
CA MET A 1 -0.79 -18.25 17.70
C MET A 1 -1.29 -18.35 19.14
N PRO A 2 -0.44 -18.20 20.17
CA PRO A 2 -0.92 -18.15 21.55
C PRO A 2 -1.86 -16.96 21.76
N ALA A 3 -2.90 -17.14 22.57
CA ALA A 3 -3.86 -16.09 22.88
C ALA A 3 -3.13 -14.85 23.45
N ARG A 4 -3.50 -13.65 22.99
CA ARG A 4 -2.96 -12.39 23.51
C ARG A 4 -3.32 -12.25 24.99
N SER A 5 -2.41 -11.67 25.79
CA SER A 5 -2.77 -11.31 27.17
C SER A 5 -3.94 -10.32 27.18
N PRO A 6 -4.83 -10.34 28.18
CA PRO A 6 -5.99 -9.45 28.24
C PRO A 6 -5.63 -7.96 28.08
N SER A 7 -4.49 -7.54 28.66
CA SER A 7 -3.96 -6.18 28.52
C SER A 7 -3.56 -5.81 27.09
N ARG A 8 -2.98 -6.73 26.32
CA ARG A 8 -2.62 -6.51 24.90
C ARG A 8 -3.84 -6.46 24.01
N GLN A 9 -4.86 -7.27 24.33
CA GLN A 9 -6.12 -7.26 23.60
C GLN A 9 -6.86 -5.93 23.80
N GLN A 10 -6.94 -5.44 25.05
CA GLN A 10 -7.55 -4.14 25.34
C GLN A 10 -6.84 -2.99 24.61
N ILE A 11 -5.51 -2.97 24.57
CA ILE A 11 -4.74 -1.96 23.82
C ILE A 11 -5.09 -2.03 22.33
N HIS A 12 -5.09 -3.23 21.75
CA HIS A 12 -5.43 -3.42 20.34
C HIS A 12 -6.83 -2.90 20.01
N ASP A 13 -7.81 -3.20 20.87
CA ASP A 13 -9.21 -2.84 20.66
C ASP A 13 -9.50 -1.35 20.92
N THR A 14 -8.54 -0.63 21.53
CA THR A 14 -8.63 0.80 21.81
C THR A 14 -7.71 1.66 20.93
N LEU A 15 -7.03 1.06 19.96
CA LEU A 15 -6.28 1.82 18.95
C LEU A 15 -7.22 2.76 18.19
N ALA A 16 -6.76 3.98 17.98
CA ALA A 16 -7.49 4.94 17.17
C ALA A 16 -7.63 4.42 15.73
N VAL A 17 -8.83 4.58 15.17
CA VAL A 17 -9.03 4.33 13.74
C VAL A 17 -8.29 5.42 12.93
N PRO A 18 -7.68 5.07 11.80
CA PRO A 18 -7.02 6.06 10.95
C PRO A 18 -7.99 7.15 10.54
N HIS A 19 -7.53 8.40 10.64
CA HIS A 19 -8.36 9.57 10.38
C HIS A 19 -8.72 9.63 8.89
N GLN A 20 -9.97 10.02 8.63
CA GLN A 20 -10.51 10.14 7.28
C GLN A 20 -11.12 11.53 7.10
N ARG A 21 -11.00 12.07 5.89
CA ARG A 21 -11.63 13.33 5.48
C ARG A 21 -12.11 13.18 4.04
N ASP A 22 -13.34 13.59 3.77
CA ASP A 22 -13.93 13.57 2.42
C ASP A 22 -13.85 12.20 1.71
N GLY A 23 -13.97 11.11 2.49
CA GLY A 23 -13.92 9.73 1.97
C GLY A 23 -12.52 9.21 1.65
N GLN A 24 -11.47 9.88 2.13
CA GLN A 24 -10.06 9.51 1.93
C GLN A 24 -9.32 9.45 3.27
N TYR A 25 -8.27 8.63 3.35
CA TYR A 25 -7.37 8.65 4.50
C TYR A 25 -6.47 9.88 4.48
N THR A 26 -6.25 10.46 5.66
CA THR A 26 -5.27 11.54 5.85
C THR A 26 -3.98 10.98 6.45
N ALA A 27 -2.87 11.71 6.31
CA ALA A 27 -1.59 11.31 6.89
C ALA A 27 -1.58 11.50 8.42
N ILE A 28 -2.22 12.57 8.91
CA ILE A 28 -2.35 12.90 10.33
C ILE A 28 -3.78 13.37 10.65
N ALA A 29 -4.13 13.40 11.94
CA ALA A 29 -5.47 13.78 12.42
C ALA A 29 -5.64 15.28 12.73
N THR A 30 -4.65 16.11 12.40
CA THR A 30 -4.63 17.56 12.62
C THR A 30 -4.15 18.27 11.38
N ASP A 31 -4.48 19.56 11.23
CA ASP A 31 -3.97 20.39 10.13
C ASP A 31 -2.42 20.30 10.02
N PRO A 32 -1.85 20.12 8.81
CA PRO A 32 -2.48 20.19 7.48
C PRO A 32 -3.22 18.93 6.99
N TYR A 33 -3.39 17.88 7.82
CA TYR A 33 -4.00 16.57 7.53
C TYR A 33 -3.27 15.73 6.47
N LEU A 34 -2.97 16.32 5.32
CA LEU A 34 -2.32 15.70 4.18
C LEU A 34 -1.48 16.74 3.44
N ARG A 35 -0.20 16.42 3.24
CA ARG A 35 0.74 17.18 2.41
C ARG A 35 0.95 16.39 1.12
N ARG A 36 0.83 17.05 -0.03
CA ARG A 36 0.99 16.41 -1.36
C ARG A 36 2.43 16.42 -1.86
N ASP A 37 3.30 17.13 -1.14
CA ASP A 37 4.73 17.28 -1.37
C ASP A 37 5.56 16.43 -0.37
N ASP A 38 5.01 15.29 0.05
CA ASP A 38 5.62 14.32 0.97
C ASP A 38 5.46 12.89 0.42
N HIS A 39 5.75 11.86 1.20
CA HIS A 39 5.45 10.48 0.85
C HIS A 39 3.95 10.17 0.97
N PRO A 40 3.33 9.43 0.03
CA PRO A 40 1.98 8.90 0.18
C PRO A 40 1.93 7.71 1.16
N ALA A 41 2.58 7.83 2.32
CA ALA A 41 2.81 6.76 3.30
C ALA A 41 1.51 6.19 3.91
N LEU A 42 0.41 6.94 3.84
CA LEU A 42 -0.92 6.46 4.21
C LEU A 42 -1.36 5.21 3.41
N LEU A 43 -0.84 5.02 2.20
CA LEU A 43 -1.07 3.80 1.40
C LEU A 43 -0.46 2.55 2.05
N CYS A 44 0.62 2.69 2.83
CA CYS A 44 1.27 1.58 3.52
C CYS A 44 0.33 0.83 4.47
N ALA A 45 -0.71 1.51 4.97
CA ALA A 45 -1.69 0.92 5.88
C ALA A 45 -2.44 -0.27 5.26
N LEU A 46 -2.55 -0.33 3.93
CA LEU A 46 -3.04 -1.51 3.21
C LEU A 46 -1.96 -2.14 2.35
N GLY A 47 -1.13 -1.38 1.62
CA GLY A 47 -0.18 -1.96 0.66
C GLY A 47 0.92 -2.79 1.34
N VAL A 48 1.55 -2.22 2.36
CA VAL A 48 2.69 -2.84 3.06
C VAL A 48 2.24 -3.73 4.20
N LEU A 49 1.27 -3.27 4.98
CA LEU A 49 0.71 -4.05 6.09
C LEU A 49 -0.32 -5.08 5.59
N PRO A 50 -0.52 -6.20 6.31
CA PRO A 50 -1.66 -7.07 6.04
C PRO A 50 -2.97 -6.31 6.20
N ASP A 51 -4.04 -6.80 5.56
CA ASP A 51 -5.38 -6.26 5.79
C ASP A 51 -5.74 -6.33 7.28
N THR A 52 -6.30 -5.24 7.79
CA THR A 52 -6.65 -5.08 9.20
C THR A 52 -8.09 -4.57 9.32
N PRO A 53 -8.80 -4.86 10.43
CA PRO A 53 -10.17 -4.40 10.61
C PRO A 53 -10.37 -2.87 10.63
N VAL A 54 -9.30 -2.09 10.76
CA VAL A 54 -9.35 -0.62 10.86
C VAL A 54 -9.18 0.08 9.52
N ILE A 55 -8.82 -0.67 8.46
CA ILE A 55 -8.72 -0.15 7.11
C ILE A 55 -9.94 -0.56 6.30
N ASP A 56 -10.59 0.42 5.68
CA ASP A 56 -11.68 0.24 4.74
C ASP A 56 -11.08 0.22 3.32
N PRO A 57 -11.19 -0.91 2.59
CA PRO A 57 -10.68 -1.01 1.23
C PRO A 57 -11.29 0.00 0.26
N ALA A 58 -12.55 0.40 0.45
CA ALA A 58 -13.20 1.35 -0.46
C ALA A 58 -12.62 2.77 -0.26
N VAL A 59 -12.38 3.16 0.99
CA VAL A 59 -11.71 4.42 1.33
C VAL A 59 -10.26 4.39 0.85
N MET A 60 -9.55 3.27 1.02
CA MET A 60 -8.18 3.12 0.52
C MET A 60 -8.12 3.17 -1.01
N ALA A 61 -9.12 2.65 -1.73
CA ALA A 61 -9.22 2.78 -3.18
C ALA A 61 -9.41 4.24 -3.62
N ALA A 62 -10.31 4.98 -2.98
CA ALA A 62 -10.49 6.41 -3.23
C ALA A 62 -9.21 7.21 -2.91
N THR A 63 -8.51 6.79 -1.86
CA THR A 63 -7.24 7.38 -1.42
C THR A 63 -6.11 7.13 -2.44
N LEU A 64 -5.98 5.90 -2.96
CA LEU A 64 -5.01 5.58 -4.01
C LEU A 64 -5.25 6.39 -5.28
N GLN A 65 -6.52 6.52 -5.70
CA GLN A 65 -6.88 7.33 -6.87
C GLN A 65 -6.53 8.81 -6.69
N ASP A 66 -6.77 9.35 -5.50
CA ASP A 66 -6.42 10.72 -5.19
C ASP A 66 -4.89 10.97 -5.16
N VAL A 67 -4.12 10.02 -4.61
CA VAL A 67 -2.65 10.05 -4.74
C VAL A 67 -2.25 10.04 -6.21
N GLN A 68 -2.81 9.14 -7.02
CA GLN A 68 -2.49 9.06 -8.46
C GLN A 68 -2.77 10.37 -9.21
N ALA A 69 -3.88 11.04 -8.90
CA ALA A 69 -4.32 12.23 -9.64
C ALA A 69 -3.62 13.53 -9.20
N ASN A 70 -3.29 13.66 -7.92
CA ASN A 70 -3.08 14.98 -7.30
C ASN A 70 -1.78 15.10 -6.49
N TRP A 71 -0.88 14.09 -6.54
CA TRP A 71 0.40 14.14 -5.82
C TRP A 71 1.45 14.98 -6.56
N ASP A 72 2.37 15.59 -5.82
CA ASP A 72 3.56 16.20 -6.42
C ASP A 72 4.58 15.10 -6.75
N TRP A 73 4.57 14.61 -7.98
CA TRP A 73 5.48 13.57 -8.44
C TRP A 73 6.96 13.97 -8.45
N ASN A 74 7.30 15.24 -8.22
CA ASN A 74 8.70 15.65 -8.04
C ASN A 74 9.19 15.43 -6.60
N SER A 75 8.29 15.38 -5.61
CA SER A 75 8.62 15.20 -4.19
C SER A 75 8.81 13.74 -3.79
N VAL A 76 8.27 12.79 -4.58
CA VAL A 76 8.30 11.36 -4.27
C VAL A 76 9.71 10.75 -4.36
N TRP A 77 9.83 9.56 -3.80
CA TRP A 77 11.02 8.73 -3.82
C TRP A 77 10.69 7.38 -4.43
N GLY A 78 11.70 6.68 -4.95
CA GLY A 78 11.48 5.46 -5.73
C GLY A 78 10.76 4.33 -5.01
N TRP A 79 10.64 4.35 -3.67
CA TRP A 79 9.85 3.36 -2.92
C TRP A 79 8.33 3.62 -2.94
N ASP A 80 7.91 4.84 -3.29
CA ASP A 80 6.49 5.23 -3.29
C ASP A 80 5.72 4.47 -4.38
N PHE A 81 6.33 4.25 -5.56
CA PHE A 81 5.70 3.53 -6.68
C PHE A 81 5.44 2.05 -6.37
N PRO A 82 6.40 1.27 -5.81
CA PRO A 82 6.09 -0.07 -5.33
C PRO A 82 5.04 -0.11 -4.22
N VAL A 83 4.96 0.91 -3.35
CA VAL A 83 3.89 0.97 -2.34
C VAL A 83 2.52 1.18 -2.97
N MET A 84 2.42 2.04 -3.98
CA MET A 84 1.21 2.16 -4.79
C MET A 84 0.86 0.83 -5.47
N ALA A 85 1.84 0.13 -6.04
CA ALA A 85 1.63 -1.16 -6.69
C ALA A 85 1.11 -2.24 -5.71
N MET A 86 1.70 -2.33 -4.52
CA MET A 86 1.24 -3.24 -3.46
C MET A 86 -0.18 -2.91 -2.99
N THR A 87 -0.50 -1.61 -2.88
CA THR A 87 -1.84 -1.15 -2.50
C THR A 87 -2.87 -1.50 -3.57
N ALA A 88 -2.57 -1.21 -4.83
CA ALA A 88 -3.41 -1.58 -5.97
C ALA A 88 -3.65 -3.09 -6.05
N THR A 89 -2.61 -3.89 -5.83
CA THR A 89 -2.68 -5.37 -5.78
C THR A 89 -3.68 -5.83 -4.72
N ARG A 90 -3.56 -5.31 -3.48
CA ARG A 90 -4.48 -5.68 -2.39
C ARG A 90 -5.90 -5.17 -2.59
N LEU A 91 -6.10 -4.15 -3.41
CA LEU A 91 -7.40 -3.64 -3.83
C LEU A 91 -8.01 -4.39 -5.02
N GLY A 92 -7.32 -5.41 -5.56
CA GLY A 92 -7.77 -6.13 -6.75
C GLY A 92 -7.74 -5.27 -8.02
N ARG A 93 -6.75 -4.38 -8.12
CA ARG A 93 -6.52 -3.49 -9.27
C ARG A 93 -5.17 -3.80 -9.92
N PRO A 94 -5.04 -4.97 -10.56
CA PRO A 94 -3.77 -5.37 -11.18
C PRO A 94 -3.34 -4.45 -12.32
N ASP A 95 -4.29 -3.80 -13.00
CA ASP A 95 -4.06 -2.76 -13.99
C ASP A 95 -3.24 -1.61 -13.38
N LEU A 96 -3.71 -1.06 -12.26
CA LEU A 96 -3.02 0.02 -11.56
C LEU A 96 -1.72 -0.42 -10.90
N ALA A 97 -1.61 -1.70 -10.54
CA ALA A 97 -0.41 -2.24 -9.90
C ALA A 97 0.78 -2.24 -10.85
N VAL A 98 0.58 -2.73 -12.09
CA VAL A 98 1.60 -2.69 -13.14
C VAL A 98 1.90 -1.26 -13.55
N ASP A 99 0.87 -0.42 -13.76
CA ASP A 99 1.04 0.99 -14.15
C ASP A 99 1.85 1.77 -13.12
N ALA A 100 1.65 1.53 -11.82
CA ALA A 100 2.43 2.16 -10.77
C ALA A 100 3.92 1.84 -10.90
N LEU A 101 4.29 0.56 -11.13
CA LEU A 101 5.68 0.16 -11.31
C LEU A 101 6.32 0.72 -12.59
N LEU A 102 5.51 0.93 -13.63
CA LEU A 102 5.98 1.41 -14.94
C LEU A 102 5.82 2.93 -15.13
N MET A 103 5.36 3.64 -14.10
CA MET A 103 5.12 5.08 -14.20
C MET A 103 6.40 5.83 -14.58
N GLU A 104 6.36 6.57 -15.68
CA GLU A 104 7.51 7.30 -16.22
C GLU A 104 7.78 8.57 -15.41
N THR A 105 8.61 8.44 -14.37
CA THR A 105 9.10 9.58 -13.58
C THR A 105 10.61 9.49 -13.38
N GLY A 106 11.26 10.63 -13.10
CA GLY A 106 12.68 10.62 -12.75
C GLY A 106 13.00 9.84 -11.47
N LYS A 107 12.00 9.63 -10.60
CA LYS A 107 12.16 8.93 -9.30
C LYS A 107 11.88 7.44 -9.41
N ASN A 108 11.30 6.97 -10.52
CA ASN A 108 11.01 5.57 -10.81
C ASN A 108 11.87 5.06 -11.99
N HIS A 109 13.16 5.40 -12.00
CA HIS A 109 14.07 5.07 -13.09
C HIS A 109 15.18 4.15 -12.60
N TYR A 110 15.30 2.96 -13.20
CA TYR A 110 16.34 2.00 -12.88
C TYR A 110 17.44 2.05 -13.95
N GLN A 111 18.67 2.23 -13.50
CA GLN A 111 19.85 2.27 -14.37
C GLN A 111 20.18 0.87 -14.94
N PRO A 112 21.03 0.77 -15.98
CA PRO A 112 21.51 -0.52 -16.49
C PRO A 112 22.21 -1.39 -15.43
N THR A 113 22.71 -0.78 -14.34
CA THR A 113 23.27 -1.47 -13.18
C THR A 113 22.20 -2.11 -12.28
N GLY A 114 20.92 -1.88 -12.57
CA GLY A 114 19.78 -2.32 -11.79
C GLY A 114 19.45 -1.41 -10.60
N HIS A 115 20.20 -0.34 -10.33
CA HIS A 115 19.95 0.57 -9.21
C HIS A 115 19.00 1.71 -9.56
N CYS A 116 18.14 2.06 -8.61
CA CYS A 116 17.34 3.28 -8.68
C CYS A 116 18.04 4.40 -7.88
N PRO A 117 18.51 5.48 -8.52
CA PRO A 117 19.00 6.67 -7.81
C PRO A 117 17.82 7.48 -7.27
N GLN A 118 18.06 8.31 -6.25
CA GLN A 118 17.14 9.38 -5.89
C GLN A 118 17.57 10.66 -6.62
N ILE A 119 17.10 10.85 -7.86
CA ILE A 119 17.48 12.00 -8.71
C ILE A 119 17.20 13.32 -7.98
N GLY A 120 18.13 14.29 -8.03
CA GLY A 120 18.01 15.56 -7.29
C GLY A 120 18.39 15.47 -5.80
N SER A 121 18.94 14.35 -5.36
CA SER A 121 19.53 14.14 -4.02
C SER A 121 21.01 13.74 -4.13
N LEU A 122 21.69 13.63 -2.99
CA LEU A 122 23.06 13.09 -2.86
C LEU A 122 23.10 11.55 -2.85
N LEU A 123 21.99 10.88 -3.19
CA LEU A 123 21.82 9.43 -3.12
C LEU A 123 21.85 8.82 -4.54
N PRO A 124 23.03 8.53 -5.11
CA PRO A 124 23.15 7.90 -6.43
C PRO A 124 22.66 6.44 -6.44
N LEU A 125 22.50 5.86 -5.26
CA LEU A 125 21.99 4.52 -5.04
C LEU A 125 21.04 4.58 -3.85
N TYR A 126 19.77 4.28 -4.09
CA TYR A 126 18.73 4.32 -3.07
C TYR A 126 18.08 2.93 -2.93
N LEU A 127 18.70 2.09 -2.10
CA LEU A 127 18.28 0.70 -1.90
C LEU A 127 16.81 0.50 -1.49
N PRO A 128 16.15 1.42 -0.77
CA PRO A 128 14.73 1.24 -0.47
C PRO A 128 13.87 1.15 -1.73
N ALA A 129 14.18 1.86 -2.82
CA ALA A 129 13.45 1.70 -4.09
C ALA A 129 13.65 0.31 -4.70
N ASN A 130 14.88 -0.20 -4.70
CA ASN A 130 15.19 -1.56 -5.16
C ASN A 130 14.50 -2.63 -4.31
N GLY A 131 14.61 -2.52 -2.98
CA GLY A 131 13.99 -3.45 -2.05
C GLY A 131 12.46 -3.42 -2.16
N ALA A 132 11.87 -2.24 -2.26
CA ALA A 132 10.43 -2.07 -2.41
C ALA A 132 9.92 -2.65 -3.73
N LEU A 133 10.64 -2.51 -4.85
CA LEU A 133 10.29 -3.16 -6.12
C LEU A 133 10.24 -4.69 -5.98
N LEU A 134 11.28 -5.31 -5.41
CA LEU A 134 11.31 -6.76 -5.19
C LEU A 134 10.17 -7.22 -4.27
N THR A 135 9.92 -6.42 -3.24
CA THR A 135 8.84 -6.64 -2.27
C THR A 135 7.48 -6.59 -2.98
N ALA A 136 7.21 -5.58 -3.81
CA ALA A 136 5.97 -5.45 -4.56
C ALA A 136 5.78 -6.60 -5.54
N VAL A 137 6.80 -6.96 -6.33
CA VAL A 137 6.73 -8.09 -7.28
C VAL A 137 6.41 -9.39 -6.55
N SER A 138 6.98 -9.61 -5.36
CA SER A 138 6.66 -10.81 -4.57
C SER A 138 5.19 -10.87 -4.14
N LEU A 139 4.60 -9.76 -3.70
CA LEU A 139 3.17 -9.68 -3.34
C LEU A 139 2.29 -9.82 -4.59
N MET A 140 2.65 -9.15 -5.69
CA MET A 140 1.93 -9.21 -6.96
C MET A 140 1.90 -10.62 -7.55
N ALA A 141 2.99 -11.39 -7.38
CA ALA A 141 3.11 -12.74 -7.90
C ALA A 141 2.49 -13.79 -6.96
N ALA A 142 2.84 -13.77 -5.67
CA ALA A 142 2.48 -14.82 -4.73
C ALA A 142 1.21 -14.54 -3.91
N GLY A 143 0.73 -13.30 -3.90
CA GLY A 143 -0.41 -12.89 -3.10
C GLY A 143 -0.14 -13.02 -1.59
N TRP A 144 -1.21 -13.28 -0.85
CA TRP A 144 -1.20 -13.40 0.61
C TRP A 144 -2.06 -14.55 1.10
N ASP A 145 -1.88 -14.94 2.36
CA ASP A 145 -2.63 -16.02 2.99
C ASP A 145 -4.15 -15.79 2.87
N GLY A 146 -4.87 -16.83 2.43
CA GLY A 146 -6.32 -16.77 2.23
C GLY A 146 -6.78 -16.03 0.98
N HIS A 147 -5.85 -15.49 0.17
CA HIS A 147 -6.18 -14.95 -1.14
C HIS A 147 -6.30 -16.07 -2.19
N GLY A 148 -7.39 -16.09 -2.95
CA GLY A 148 -7.71 -17.16 -3.88
C GLY A 148 -7.30 -16.92 -5.34
N VAL A 149 -6.75 -15.75 -5.67
CA VAL A 149 -6.36 -15.40 -7.05
C VAL A 149 -4.87 -15.64 -7.23
N SER A 150 -4.51 -16.34 -8.32
CA SER A 150 -3.12 -16.51 -8.74
C SER A 150 -2.58 -15.20 -9.30
N THR A 151 -1.35 -14.83 -8.94
CA THR A 151 -0.66 -13.62 -9.45
C THR A 151 -1.52 -12.35 -9.39
N PRO A 152 -2.04 -11.98 -8.20
CA PRO A 152 -3.11 -10.98 -8.06
C PRO A 152 -2.72 -9.55 -8.45
N GLY A 153 -1.43 -9.28 -8.60
CA GLY A 153 -0.94 -7.97 -9.05
C GLY A 153 -0.79 -7.83 -10.55
N PHE A 154 -1.09 -8.87 -11.33
CA PHE A 154 -0.96 -8.85 -12.78
C PHE A 154 -2.32 -9.08 -13.46
N PRO A 155 -2.63 -8.36 -14.56
CA PRO A 155 -3.88 -8.55 -15.30
C PRO A 155 -4.05 -9.99 -15.79
N ASP A 156 -5.26 -10.53 -15.65
CA ASP A 156 -5.65 -11.87 -16.09
C ASP A 156 -6.36 -11.87 -17.46
N ASP A 157 -6.31 -10.74 -18.17
CA ASP A 157 -6.93 -10.50 -19.49
C ASP A 157 -6.09 -11.05 -20.68
N GLY A 158 -4.99 -11.75 -20.38
CA GLY A 158 -4.07 -12.33 -21.36
C GLY A 158 -2.95 -11.39 -21.82
N THR A 159 -2.88 -10.15 -21.33
CA THR A 159 -1.76 -9.24 -21.61
C THR A 159 -0.47 -9.66 -20.88
N TRP A 160 -0.60 -10.38 -19.76
CA TRP A 160 0.51 -10.92 -18.98
C TRP A 160 0.44 -12.45 -18.89
N ASN A 161 1.60 -13.09 -19.05
CA ASN A 161 1.78 -14.52 -18.78
C ASN A 161 2.86 -14.68 -17.71
N VAL A 162 2.43 -14.80 -16.46
CA VAL A 162 3.32 -14.74 -15.29
C VAL A 162 3.69 -16.14 -14.82
N ARG A 163 4.98 -16.34 -14.54
CA ARG A 163 5.50 -17.53 -13.87
C ARG A 163 6.38 -17.07 -12.71
N HIS A 164 6.22 -17.70 -11.56
CA HIS A 164 7.03 -17.41 -10.38
C HIS A 164 7.26 -18.69 -9.58
N GLU A 165 8.31 -18.69 -8.77
CA GLU A 165 8.67 -19.79 -7.86
C GLU A 165 9.31 -19.22 -6.60
N GLY A 166 9.37 -20.00 -5.52
CA GLY A 166 10.13 -19.67 -4.32
C GLY A 166 9.58 -18.53 -3.44
N PHE A 167 8.58 -17.77 -3.88
CA PHE A 167 7.93 -16.76 -3.05
C PHE A 167 6.98 -17.41 -2.03
N LEU A 168 7.09 -16.95 -0.77
CA LEU A 168 6.12 -17.27 0.26
C LEU A 168 4.95 -16.28 0.18
N PRO A 169 3.70 -16.74 0.34
CA PRO A 169 2.57 -15.84 0.48
C PRO A 169 2.80 -14.84 1.61
N TRP A 170 2.39 -13.61 1.39
CA TRP A 170 2.43 -12.58 2.42
C TRP A 170 1.41 -12.83 3.53
N PRO A 171 1.59 -12.22 4.72
CA PRO A 171 0.56 -12.24 5.74
C PRO A 171 -0.78 -11.68 5.19
N GLY A 172 -1.82 -12.47 5.36
CA GLY A 172 -3.21 -12.15 5.01
C GLY A 172 -4.13 -12.09 6.23
N THR A 173 -5.42 -11.86 6.02
CA THR A 173 -6.40 -11.89 7.11
C THR A 173 -6.49 -13.28 7.75
N PRO A 174 -6.27 -13.41 9.06
CA PRO A 174 -6.71 -14.60 9.77
C PRO A 174 -8.25 -14.57 9.85
N HIS A 175 -8.95 -15.41 9.09
CA HIS A 175 -10.42 -15.56 9.24
C HIS A 175 -10.79 -16.32 10.53
N PRO A 176 -12.02 -16.19 11.09
CA PRO A 176 -13.07 -15.20 10.82
C PRO A 176 -13.52 -14.42 12.08
N HIS A 177 -13.75 -13.12 11.94
CA HIS A 177 -14.80 -12.29 12.57
C HIS A 177 -14.40 -10.84 12.31
N ARG A 178 -14.86 -10.28 11.18
CA ARG A 178 -14.76 -8.83 10.94
C ARG A 178 -15.84 -8.17 11.81
N PRO A 179 -15.51 -7.41 12.86
CA PRO A 179 -16.51 -6.57 13.50
C PRO A 179 -16.92 -5.53 12.46
N THR A 180 -18.22 -5.25 12.36
CA THR A 180 -18.74 -4.14 11.55
C THR A 180 -18.01 -2.84 11.91
N PRO A 181 -17.66 -1.98 10.92
CA PRO A 181 -16.99 -0.71 11.18
C PRO A 181 -17.80 0.11 12.20
N ARG A 182 -17.17 0.52 13.30
CA ARG A 182 -17.77 1.50 14.21
C ARG A 182 -17.82 2.83 13.48
N THR A 183 -19.03 3.32 13.23
CA THR A 183 -19.26 4.71 12.82
C THR A 183 -18.63 5.63 13.86
N ALA A 184 -17.75 6.53 13.42
CA ALA A 184 -17.20 7.57 14.29
C ALA A 184 -18.37 8.39 14.89
N PRO A 185 -18.31 8.78 16.18
CA PRO A 185 -19.31 9.68 16.73
C PRO A 185 -19.28 11.00 15.96
N LYS A 186 -20.44 11.43 15.47
CA LYS A 186 -20.59 12.76 14.88
C LYS A 186 -20.10 13.79 15.90
N ALA A 187 -19.15 14.63 15.51
CA ALA A 187 -18.77 15.79 16.29
C ALA A 187 -20.03 16.64 16.52
N THR A 188 -20.46 16.76 17.77
CA THR A 188 -21.50 17.70 18.17
C THR A 188 -20.97 19.11 18.00
N SER A 189 -21.71 19.92 17.23
CA SER A 189 -21.51 21.36 17.04
C SER A 189 -21.66 22.14 18.34
#